data_AF-A0A4W2D0J2-F1
#
_entry.id   AF-A0A4W2D0J2-F1
#
_cell.length_a   1.000
_cell.length_b   1.000
_cell.length_c   1.000
_cell.angle_alpha   90.00
_cell.angle_beta   90.00
_cell.angle_gamma   90.00
#
_symmetry.space_group_name_H-M   'P 1'
#
loop_
_entity.id
_entity.type
_entity.pdbx_description
1 polymer ?
#
loop_
_entity_poly.entity_id
_entity_poly.type
_entity_poly.pdbx_seq_one_letter_code
_entity_poly.pdbx_strand_id
1 'polypeptide(L)' 'MTEWNGIMPSHFSRGSKSVAHQVLQALQGLKMGEKDQDGGCKLTSQEKDLDRITREVAAGNKQH' A
#
# COMPACT_ATOMS: atom_id res chain seq x y z
N MET A 1 -2.11 -4.59 13.97
CA MET A 1 -1.55 -3.73 15.03
C MET A 1 -2.33 -4.00 16.28
N THR A 2 -1.66 -4.43 17.36
CA THR A 2 -2.28 -4.62 18.67
C THR A 2 -2.35 -3.28 19.39
N GLU A 3 -3.55 -2.81 19.72
CA GLU A 3 -3.73 -1.56 20.45
C GLU A 3 -3.59 -1.82 21.95
N TRP A 4 -2.88 -0.93 22.64
CA TRP A 4 -2.70 -0.96 24.08
C TRP A 4 -3.62 0.07 24.72
N ASN A 5 -4.62 -0.39 25.49
CA ASN A 5 -5.62 0.46 26.13
C ASN A 5 -5.35 0.63 27.64
N GLY A 6 -4.07 0.62 28.03
CA GLY A 6 -3.67 0.75 29.44
C GLY A 6 -3.65 -0.59 30.17
N ILE A 7 -4.48 -0.74 31.20
CA ILE A 7 -4.56 -1.96 32.05
C ILE A 7 -5.35 -3.12 31.41
N MET A 8 -5.98 -2.89 30.24
CA MET A 8 -6.73 -3.92 29.53
C MET A 8 -5.85 -4.66 28.54
N PRO A 9 -6.01 -5.99 28.39
CA PRO A 9 -5.22 -6.79 27.48
C PRO A 9 -5.39 -6.28 26.04
N SER A 10 -4.27 -6.26 25.31
CA SER A 10 -4.25 -5.75 23.94
C SER A 10 -5.18 -6.54 23.03
N HIS A 11 -5.89 -5.82 22.17
CA HIS A 11 -6.77 -6.41 21.18
C HIS A 11 -6.36 -5.96 19.77
N PHE A 12 -6.86 -6.68 18.76
CA PHE A 12 -6.63 -6.30 17.38
C PHE A 12 -7.38 -5.01 17.05
N SER A 13 -6.64 -3.97 16.66
CA SER A 13 -7.22 -2.72 16.18
C SER A 13 -7.06 -2.60 14.66
N ARG A 14 -8.06 -1.99 14.03
CA ARG A 14 -8.10 -1.75 12.60
C ARG A 14 -7.39 -0.43 12.29
N GLY A 15 -6.66 -0.38 11.18
CA GLY A 15 -6.10 0.89 10.70
C GLY A 15 -7.17 1.91 10.32
N SER A 16 -6.75 3.17 10.15
CA SER A 16 -7.64 4.27 9.77
C SER A 16 -8.21 4.08 8.36
N LYS A 17 -9.55 4.05 8.27
CA LYS A 17 -10.27 3.93 6.99
C LYS A 17 -10.11 5.17 6.12
N SER A 18 -10.12 6.36 6.72
CA SER A 18 -10.02 7.62 5.98
C SER A 18 -8.66 7.75 5.30
N VAL A 19 -7.59 7.43 6.02
CA VAL A 19 -6.22 7.42 5.46
C VAL A 19 -6.10 6.37 4.36
N ALA A 20 -6.65 5.17 4.57
CA ALA A 20 -6.65 4.14 3.53
C ALA A 20 -7.37 4.61 2.25
N HIS A 21 -8.51 5.29 2.37
CA HIS A 21 -9.24 5.83 1.23
C HIS A 21 -8.46 6.96 0.51
N GLN A 22 -7.84 7.87 1.26
CA GLN A 22 -7.05 8.97 0.69
C GLN A 22 -5.84 8.44 -0.09
N VAL A 23 -5.14 7.44 0.45
CA VAL A 23 -4.00 6.81 -0.23
C VAL A 23 -4.46 6.13 -1.53
N LEU A 24 -5.59 5.39 -1.50
CA LEU A 24 -6.14 4.76 -2.70
C LEU A 24 -6.55 5.79 -3.76
N GLN A 25 -7.17 6.91 -3.37
CA GLN A 25 -7.53 7.99 -4.29
C GLN A 25 -6.29 8.66 -4.91
N ALA A 26 -5.24 8.89 -4.11
CA ALA A 26 -3.99 9.47 -4.59
C ALA A 26 -3.31 8.55 -5.62
N LEU A 27 -3.29 7.24 -5.37
CA LEU A 27 -2.74 6.25 -6.31
C LEU A 27 -3.55 6.14 -7.61
N GLN A 28 -4.87 6.32 -7.55
CA GLN A 28 -5.73 6.44 -8.75
C GLN A 28 -5.43 7.72 -9.53
N GLY A 29 -5.25 8.85 -8.85
CA GLY A 29 -4.85 10.12 -9.48
C GLY A 29 -3.49 10.03 -10.18
N LEU A 30 -2.58 9.22 -9.64
CA LEU A 30 -1.26 8.94 -10.23
C LEU A 30 -1.30 7.89 -11.36
N LYS A 31 -2.48 7.32 -11.68
CA LYS A 31 -2.69 6.23 -12.66
C LYS A 31 -1.93 4.93 -12.35
N MET A 32 -1.54 4.73 -11.09
CA MET A 32 -0.87 3.49 -10.63
C MET A 32 -1.86 2.42 -10.14
N GLY A 33 -3.10 2.81 -9.82
CA GLY A 33 -4.18 1.87 -9.52
C GLY A 33 -5.47 2.30 -10.22
N GLU A 34 -6.25 1.33 -10.66
CA GLU A 34 -7.58 1.51 -11.25
C GLU A 34 -8.64 0.94 -10.31
N LYS A 35 -9.82 1.56 -10.30
CA LYS A 35 -10.98 1.01 -9.61
C LYS A 35 -11.50 -0.16 -10.44
N ASP A 36 -11.59 -1.31 -9.80
CA ASP A 36 -12.15 -2.52 -10.40
C ASP A 36 -13.68 -2.46 -10.42
N GLN A 37 -14.28 -3.11 -11.42
CA GLN A 37 -15.75 -3.11 -11.56
C GLN A 37 -16.43 -3.84 -10.39
N ASP A 38 -15.77 -4.87 -9.83
CA ASP A 38 -16.23 -5.61 -8.64
C ASP A 38 -16.08 -4.83 -7.32
N GLY A 39 -15.68 -3.55 -7.36
CA GLY A 39 -15.58 -2.69 -6.18
C GLY A 39 -14.24 -2.74 -5.46
N GLY A 40 -13.25 -3.45 -6.01
CA GLY A 40 -11.86 -3.46 -5.56
C GLY A 40 -10.98 -2.39 -6.22
N CYS A 41 -9.69 -2.42 -5.93
CA CYS A 41 -8.68 -1.69 -6.69
C CYS A 41 -7.69 -2.70 -7.29
N LYS A 42 -7.41 -2.58 -8.58
CA LYS A 42 -6.39 -3.37 -9.28
C LYS A 42 -5.24 -2.45 -9.69
N LEU A 43 -4.02 -2.97 -9.72
CA LEU A 43 -2.90 -2.21 -10.26
C LEU A 43 -3.08 -2.05 -11.77
N THR A 44 -2.75 -0.87 -12.28
CA THR A 44 -2.81 -0.62 -13.72
C THR A 44 -1.69 -1.39 -14.43
N SER A 45 -1.76 -1.50 -15.77
CA SER A 45 -0.73 -2.13 -16.62
C SER A 45 0.69 -1.51 -16.49
N GLN A 46 0.85 -0.51 -15.63
CA GLN A 46 2.11 0.13 -15.23
C GLN A 46 2.94 -0.70 -14.23
N GLU A 47 2.65 -2.00 -14.08
CA GLU A 47 3.42 -2.96 -13.28
C GLU A 47 4.93 -2.97 -13.63
N LYS A 48 5.28 -2.59 -14.88
CA LYS A 48 6.67 -2.46 -15.34
C LYS A 48 7.48 -1.41 -14.57
N ASP A 49 6.86 -0.34 -14.07
CA ASP A 49 7.58 0.67 -13.29
C ASP A 49 7.93 0.14 -11.90
N LEU A 50 7.06 -0.66 -11.29
CA LEU A 50 7.33 -1.35 -10.04
C LEU A 50 8.47 -2.37 -10.19
N ASP A 51 8.49 -3.12 -11.30
CA ASP A 51 9.58 -4.04 -11.63
C ASP A 51 10.91 -3.30 -11.86
N ARG A 52 10.88 -2.14 -12.54
CA ARG A 52 12.07 -1.29 -12.70
C ARG A 52 12.63 -0.83 -11.35
N ILE A 53 11.77 -0.30 -10.47
CA ILE A 53 12.18 0.15 -9.12
C ILE A 53 12.75 -1.03 -8.32
N THR A 54 12.15 -2.21 -8.43
CA THR A 54 12.64 -3.44 -7.76
C THR A 54 14.07 -3.78 -8.23
N ARG A 55 14.34 -3.70 -9.54
CA ARG A 55 15.68 -3.93 -10.10
C ARG A 55 16.69 -2.87 -9.66
N GLU A 56 16.29 -1.60 -9.64
CA GLU A 56 17.14 -0.49 -9.19
C GLU A 56 17.52 -0.63 -7.72
N VAL A 57 16.55 -0.94 -6.84
CA VAL A 57 16.79 -1.19 -5.42
C VAL A 57 17.68 -2.41 -5.21
N ALA A 58 17.48 -3.49 -5.96
CA ALA A 58 18.32 -4.69 -5.88
C ALA A 58 19.76 -4.43 -6.36
N ALA A 59 19.94 -3.63 -7.42
CA ALA A 59 21.25 -3.23 -7.91
C ALA A 59 21.97 -2.28 -6.94
N GLY A 60 21.24 -1.35 -6.31
CA GLY A 60 21.79 -0.39 -5.34
C GLY A 60 22.16 -1.03 -3.99
N ASN A 61 21.48 -2.10 -3.58
CA ASN A 61 21.80 -2.87 -2.37
C ASN A 61 22.95 -3.87 -2.55
N LYS A 62 23.59 -3.93 -3.73
CA LYS A 62 24.89 -4.62 -3.89
C LYS A 62 26.00 -3.77 -3.27
N GLN A 63 26.03 -3.69 -1.94
CA GLN A 63 27.21 -3.25 -1.20
C GLN A 63 27.54 -4.31 -0.14
N HIS A 64 28.70 -4.96 -0.35
CA HIS A 64 29.35 -6.06 0.38
C HIS A 64 28.81 -7.48 0.20
#